data_AF-A0A259JVD4-F1
#
_entry.id   AF-A0A259JVD4-F1
#
_cell.length_a   1.000
_cell.length_b   1.000
_cell.length_c   1.000
_cell.angle_alpha   90.00
_cell.angle_beta   90.00
_cell.angle_gamma   90.00
#
_symmetry.space_group_name_H-M   'P 1'
#
loop_
_entity.id
_entity.type
_entity.pdbx_description
1 polymer ?
#
loop_
_entity_poly.entity_id
_entity_poly.type
_entity_poly.pdbx_seq_one_letter_code
_entity_poly.pdbx_strand_id
1 'polypeptide(L)' 'DRPLAWITLETNRATFRHELHVRYWPEGEEPALLACAHPHGAWVEWLAVQEP' A
#
# COMPACT_ATOMS: atom_id res chain seq x y z
N ASP A 1 -23.49 4.84 1.62
CA ASP A 1 -22.21 5.05 2.31
C ASP A 1 -21.10 4.55 1.39
N ARG A 2 -20.04 5.33 1.15
CA ARG A 2 -18.92 4.93 0.27
C ARG A 2 -17.65 5.06 1.09
N PRO A 3 -17.06 3.95 1.57
CA PRO A 3 -15.87 4.02 2.40
C PRO A 3 -14.75 4.68 1.61
N LEU A 4 -14.08 5.65 2.24
CA LEU A 4 -12.89 6.28 1.71
C LEU A 4 -11.67 5.58 2.27
N ALA A 5 -10.61 5.54 1.48
CA ALA A 5 -9.32 5.01 1.88
C ALA A 5 -8.20 5.98 1.52
N TRP A 6 -7.14 5.95 2.32
CA TRP A 6 -5.86 6.57 1.99
C TRP A 6 -4.92 5.52 1.41
N ILE A 7 -4.18 5.92 0.38
CA ILE A 7 -3.14 5.10 -0.25
C ILE A 7 -1.83 5.88 -0.16
N THR A 8 -0.74 5.23 0.25
CA THR A 8 0.61 5.81 0.29
C THR A 8 1.60 4.91 -0.43
N LEU A 9 2.56 5.50 -1.13
CA LEU A 9 3.69 4.79 -1.76
C LEU A 9 4.99 5.41 -1.27
N GLU A 10 5.64 4.75 -0.32
CA GLU A 10 6.79 5.30 0.40
C GLU A 10 7.96 4.31 0.45
N THR A 11 9.19 4.81 0.54
CA THR A 11 10.35 3.93 0.74
C THR A 11 10.40 3.41 2.18
N ASN A 12 10.36 2.09 2.35
CA ASN A 12 10.66 1.47 3.63
C ASN A 12 12.17 1.54 3.89
N ARG A 13 12.58 2.16 5.01
CA ARG A 13 14.00 2.41 5.32
C ARG A 13 14.78 1.14 5.69
N ALA A 14 14.10 0.07 6.07
CA ALA A 14 14.75 -1.20 6.40
C ALA A 14 14.97 -2.06 5.16
N THR A 15 14.01 -2.08 4.23
CA THR A 15 14.03 -2.96 3.05
C THR A 15 14.44 -2.23 1.77
N PHE A 16 14.44 -0.90 1.78
CA PHE A 16 14.62 -0.01 0.61
C PHE A 16 13.62 -0.23 -0.53
N ARG A 17 12.56 -1.01 -0.31
CA ARG A 17 11.46 -1.18 -1.27
C ARG A 17 10.53 0.01 -1.19
N HIS A 18 9.97 0.42 -2.32
CA HIS A 18 8.84 1.34 -2.31
C HIS A 18 7.57 0.54 -2.10
N GLU A 19 6.93 0.74 -0.97
CA GLU A 19 5.81 -0.05 -0.49
C GLU A 19 4.51 0.72 -0.64
N LEU A 20 3.53 0.08 -1.28
CA LEU A 20 2.17 0.60 -1.45
C LEU A 20 1.29 0.10 -0.30
N HIS A 21 0.83 1.01 0.54
CA HIS A 21 -0.05 0.70 1.67
C HIS A 21 -1.43 1.34 1.49
N VAL A 22 -2.47 0.67 2.00
CA VAL A 22 -3.85 1.20 2.04
C VAL A 22 -4.41 1.14 3.47
N ARG A 23 -5.20 2.15 3.86
CA ARG A 23 -5.97 2.15 5.12
C ARG A 23 -7.31 2.87 4.94
N TYR A 24 -8.33 2.47 5.70
CA TYR A 24 -9.60 3.20 5.73
C TYR A 24 -9.42 4.60 6.34
N TRP A 25 -10.25 5.54 5.89
CA TRP A 25 -10.33 6.90 6.41
C TRP A 25 -11.61 7.11 7.24
N PRO A 26 -11.60 7.93 8.32
CA PRO A 26 -10.45 8.61 8.93
C PRO A 26 -9.66 7.75 9.92
N GLU A 27 -10.34 6.87 10.65
CA GLU A 27 -9.78 6.03 11.73
C GLU A 27 -9.86 4.56 11.34
N GLY A 28 -9.37 4.25 10.14
CA GLY A 28 -9.29 2.87 9.66
C GLY A 28 -8.31 2.00 10.45
N GLU A 29 -8.37 0.71 10.13
CA GLU A 29 -7.45 -0.31 10.62
C GLU A 29 -5.99 -0.01 10.24
N GLU A 30 -5.08 -0.84 10.76
CA GLU A 30 -3.67 -0.80 10.41
C GLU A 30 -3.47 -0.88 8.88
N PRO A 31 -2.50 -0.13 8.32
CA PRO A 31 -2.25 -0.14 6.89
C PRO A 31 -1.91 -1.55 6.37
N ALA A 32 -2.58 -1.95 5.29
CA ALA A 32 -2.30 -3.19 4.58
C ALA A 32 -1.31 -2.92 3.44
N LEU A 33 -0.21 -3.70 3.39
CA LEU A 33 0.73 -3.69 2.27
C LEU A 33 0.11 -4.41 1.07
N LEU A 34 -0.04 -3.70 -0.05
CA LEU A 34 -0.63 -4.23 -1.28
C LEU A 34 0.42 -4.61 -2.33
N ALA A 35 1.51 -3.85 -2.41
CA ALA A 35 2.50 -4.02 -3.47
C ALA A 35 3.86 -3.45 -3.11
N CYS A 36 4.88 -3.90 -3.84
CA CYS A 36 6.15 -3.20 -3.97
C CYS A 36 6.25 -2.60 -5.37
N ALA A 37 6.83 -1.41 -5.51
CA ALA A 37 6.93 -0.73 -6.80
C ALA A 37 8.32 -0.16 -7.07
N HIS A 38 8.54 0.23 -8.32
CA HIS A 38 9.68 1.06 -8.69
C HIS A 38 9.50 2.49 -8.12
N PRO A 39 10.57 3.15 -7.63
CA PRO A 39 10.52 4.52 -7.10
C PRO A 39 9.88 5.56 -8.03
N HIS A 40 10.02 5.33 -9.34
CA HIS A 40 9.51 6.22 -10.39
C HIS A 40 8.33 5.60 -11.17
N GLY A 41 7.68 4.56 -10.64
CA GLY A 41 6.46 3.98 -11.22
C GLY A 41 6.65 3.17 -12.51
N ALA A 42 7.87 2.72 -12.81
CA ALA A 42 8.16 1.90 -13.99
C ALA A 42 7.54 0.50 -13.94
N TRP A 43 7.33 -0.05 -12.74
CA TRP A 43 6.69 -1.34 -12.51
C TRP A 43 6.06 -1.40 -11.11
N VAL A 44 5.11 -2.33 -10.95
CA VAL A 44 4.46 -2.69 -9.68
C VAL A 44 4.39 -4.21 -9.57
N GLU A 45 4.86 -4.73 -8.45
CA GLU A 45 4.75 -6.13 -8.05
C GLU A 45 3.66 -6.25 -6.98
N TRP A 46 2.50 -6.76 -7.37
CA TRP A 46 1.35 -6.93 -6.48
C TRP A 46 1.55 -8.14 -5.57
N LEU A 47 1.30 -7.95 -4.28
CA LEU A 47 1.14 -9.05 -3.35
C LEU A 47 -0.27 -9.59 -3.57
N ALA A 48 -0.40 -10.90 -3.80
CA ALA A 48 -1.71 -11.51 -3.98
C ALA A 48 -2.61 -11.12 -2.82
N VAL A 49 -3.77 -10.51 -3.11
CA VAL A 49 -4.77 -10.19 -2.11
C VAL A 49 -5.25 -11.52 -1.55
N GLN A 50 -5.04 -11.76 -0.25
CA GLN A 50 -5.77 -12.82 0.42
C GLN A 50 -7.24 -12.40 0.39
N GLU A 51 -8.09 -13.18 -0.30
CA GLU A 51 -9.52 -13.05 -0.16
C GLU A 51 -9.89 -13.25 1.32
N PRO A 52 -10.89 -12.51 1.85
CA PRO A 52 -11.24 -12.52 3.27
C PRO A 52 -11.61 -13.90 3.81
#